data_AF-A0A2L2YRB8-F1
#
_entry.id   AF-A0A2L2YRB8-F1
#
_cell.length_a   1.000
_cell.length_b   1.000
_cell.length_c   1.000
_cell.angle_alpha   90.00
_cell.angle_beta   90.00
_cell.angle_gamma   90.00
#
_symmetry.space_group_name_H-M   'P 1'
#
loop_
_entity.id
_entity.type
_entity.pdbx_description
1 polymer ?
#
loop_
_entity_poly.entity_id
_entity_poly.type
_entity_poly.pdbx_seq_one_letter_code
_entity_poly.pdbx_strand_id
1 'polypeptide(L)'
;INFIEKLYLSVYNDRKMIKKHLENELLAPLCISVQEQILKATILNPICIKYPPPHSFRKMFLRILIDTVEYQKEEFSEKLLNEYTETLSISQDDEKNISYNSYIINPNCVITLHENTCFVAKSTSGLQT
;
A
#
# COMPACT_ATOMS: atom_id res chain seq x y z
N ILE A 1 -7.76 9.60 -5.87
CA ILE A 1 -7.66 9.20 -4.45
C ILE A 1 -8.42 7.89 -4.19
N ASN A 2 -9.77 7.85 -4.16
CA ASN A 2 -10.57 6.65 -3.82
C ASN A 2 -10.21 5.34 -4.55
N PHE A 3 -9.61 5.41 -5.75
CA PHE A 3 -9.14 4.21 -6.46
C PHE A 3 -7.78 3.72 -5.95
N ILE A 4 -6.80 4.62 -5.73
CA ILE A 4 -5.51 4.29 -5.10
C ILE A 4 -5.72 3.69 -3.71
N GLU A 5 -6.66 4.23 -2.92
CA GLU A 5 -7.07 3.65 -1.64
C GLU A 5 -7.50 2.18 -1.78
N LYS A 6 -8.39 1.88 -2.74
CA LYS A 6 -8.85 0.51 -3.01
C LYS A 6 -7.72 -0.41 -3.47
N LEU A 7 -6.85 0.05 -4.38
CA LEU A 7 -5.69 -0.73 -4.84
C LEU A 7 -4.73 -1.03 -3.69
N TYR A 8 -4.52 -0.06 -2.80
CA TYR A 8 -3.62 -0.18 -1.67
C TYR A 8 -4.18 -1.12 -0.59
N LEU A 9 -5.44 -0.93 -0.19
CA LEU A 9 -6.13 -1.78 0.78
C LEU A 9 -6.20 -3.24 0.33
N SER A 10 -6.45 -3.48 -0.96
CA SER A 10 -6.51 -4.84 -1.54
C SER A 10 -5.13 -5.44 -1.90
N VAL A 11 -4.03 -4.75 -1.55
CA VAL A 11 -2.64 -5.20 -1.77
C VAL A 11 -2.39 -5.59 -3.23
N TYR A 12 -2.88 -4.73 -4.13
CA TYR A 12 -2.91 -5.00 -5.56
C TYR A 12 -1.50 -4.98 -6.18
N ASN A 13 -0.96 -6.15 -6.52
CA ASN A 13 0.48 -6.31 -6.79
C ASN A 13 0.94 -5.90 -8.22
N ASP A 14 0.08 -5.33 -9.07
CA ASP A 14 0.51 -4.79 -10.38
C ASP A 14 1.10 -3.38 -10.24
N ARG A 15 2.44 -3.35 -10.12
CA ARG A 15 3.26 -2.15 -10.08
C ARG A 15 3.05 -1.22 -11.28
N LYS A 16 2.82 -1.77 -12.49
CA LYS A 16 2.65 -0.96 -13.70
C LYS A 16 1.33 -0.22 -13.65
N MET A 17 0.27 -0.87 -13.18
CA MET A 17 -1.03 -0.25 -13.02
C MET A 17 -1.05 0.79 -11.88
N ILE A 18 -0.44 0.50 -10.72
CA ILE A 18 -0.28 1.49 -9.64
C ILE A 18 0.43 2.73 -10.17
N LYS A 19 1.60 2.55 -10.80
CA LYS A 19 2.38 3.64 -11.38
C LYS A 19 1.58 4.43 -12.41
N LYS A 20 0.93 3.74 -13.36
CA LYS A 20 0.08 4.38 -14.39
C LYS A 20 -1.02 5.23 -13.76
N HIS A 21 -1.69 4.74 -12.72
CA HIS A 21 -2.79 5.47 -12.09
C HIS A 21 -2.29 6.71 -11.32
N LEU A 22 -1.13 6.62 -10.67
CA LEU A 22 -0.46 7.77 -10.04
C LEU A 22 -0.03 8.82 -11.09
N GLU A 23 0.54 8.38 -12.22
CA GLU A 23 1.04 9.28 -13.27
C GLU A 23 -0.07 9.94 -14.12
N ASN A 24 -1.11 9.20 -14.49
CA ASN A 24 -2.03 9.60 -15.57
C ASN A 24 -3.46 9.88 -15.07
N GLU A 25 -3.89 9.19 -14.02
CA GLU A 25 -5.32 9.08 -13.65
C GLU A 25 -5.64 9.87 -12.36
N LEU A 26 -4.68 10.68 -11.87
CA LEU A 26 -4.87 11.73 -10.86
C LEU A 26 -5.11 13.14 -11.44
N LEU A 27 -4.86 13.37 -12.74
CA LEU A 27 -5.04 14.63 -13.50
C LEU A 27 -4.32 15.89 -12.97
N ALA A 28 -3.72 15.84 -11.79
CA ALA A 28 -2.99 16.91 -11.13
C ALA A 28 -1.55 16.47 -10.86
N PRO A 29 -0.58 17.41 -10.83
CA PRO A 29 0.78 17.11 -10.35
C PRO A 29 0.72 16.58 -8.91
N LEU A 30 1.64 15.68 -8.56
CA LEU A 30 1.82 15.18 -7.21
C LEU A 30 2.53 16.23 -6.34
N CYS A 31 1.96 17.42 -6.23
CA CYS A 31 2.43 18.43 -5.29
C CYS A 31 2.21 17.96 -3.85
N ILE A 32 2.86 18.63 -2.88
CA ILE A 32 2.89 18.26 -1.46
C ILE A 32 1.50 17.89 -0.89
N SER A 33 0.45 18.65 -1.24
CA SER A 33 -0.92 18.40 -0.73
C SER A 33 -1.54 17.10 -1.27
N VAL A 34 -1.26 16.75 -2.53
CA VAL A 34 -1.71 15.50 -3.16
C VAL A 34 -0.96 14.30 -2.59
N GLN A 35 0.35 14.42 -2.37
CA GLN A 35 1.15 13.39 -1.69
C GLN A 35 0.58 13.08 -0.30
N GLU A 36 0.29 14.10 0.52
CA GLU A 36 -0.32 13.92 1.83
C GLU A 36 -1.72 13.29 1.78
N GLN A 37 -2.53 13.62 0.77
CA GLN A 37 -3.84 13.00 0.58
C GLN A 37 -3.71 11.52 0.20
N ILE A 38 -2.73 11.15 -0.64
CA ILE A 38 -2.43 9.75 -0.97
C ILE A 38 -2.00 9.00 0.29
N LEU A 39 -1.07 9.55 1.10
CA LEU A 39 -0.62 8.92 2.35
C LEU A 39 -1.78 8.69 3.33
N LYS A 40 -2.64 9.71 3.55
CA LYS A 40 -3.85 9.61 4.41
C LYS A 40 -4.83 8.55 3.94
N ALA A 41 -4.97 8.36 2.63
CA ALA A 41 -5.85 7.35 2.05
C ALA A 41 -5.23 5.94 1.99
N THR A 42 -3.92 5.79 2.22
CA THR A 42 -3.18 4.54 2.06
C THR A 42 -2.49 4.12 3.36
N ILE A 43 -1.21 4.43 3.55
CA ILE A 43 -0.41 3.94 4.68
C ILE A 43 -0.90 4.49 6.02
N LEU A 44 -1.29 5.76 6.03
CA LEU A 44 -1.84 6.45 7.20
C LEU A 44 -3.36 6.26 7.35
N ASN A 45 -3.97 5.38 6.54
CA ASN A 45 -5.39 5.03 6.68
C ASN A 45 -5.57 4.28 8.02
N PRO A 46 -6.56 4.63 8.86
CA PRO A 46 -6.81 3.95 10.14
C PRO A 46 -6.96 2.42 10.01
N ILE A 47 -7.45 1.92 8.87
CA ILE A 47 -7.55 0.49 8.58
C ILE A 47 -6.15 -0.12 8.44
N CYS A 48 -5.24 0.53 7.69
CA CYS A 48 -3.88 0.07 7.46
C CYS A 48 -2.97 0.21 8.69
N ILE A 49 -3.22 1.21 9.55
CA ILE A 49 -2.52 1.32 10.84
C ILE A 49 -2.91 0.17 11.76
N LYS A 50 -4.20 -0.21 11.79
CA LYS A 50 -4.71 -1.32 12.62
C LYS A 50 -4.38 -2.71 12.04
N TYR A 51 -4.36 -2.82 10.71
CA TYR A 51 -4.20 -4.03 9.94
C TYR A 51 -3.22 -3.78 8.78
N PRO A 52 -1.91 -3.80 9.05
CA PRO A 52 -0.91 -3.40 8.07
C PRO A 52 -0.79 -4.39 6.90
N PRO A 53 -0.74 -3.88 5.65
CA PRO A 53 -0.29 -4.66 4.50
C PRO A 53 1.13 -5.22 4.68
N PRO A 54 1.54 -6.23 3.87
CA PRO A 54 2.90 -6.76 3.87
C PRO A 54 3.93 -5.64 3.79
N HIS A 55 5.02 -5.70 4.55
CA HIS A 55 6.04 -4.65 4.55
C HIS A 55 6.64 -4.46 3.16
N SER A 56 6.91 -5.57 2.47
CA SER A 56 7.34 -5.60 1.07
C SER A 56 6.42 -4.82 0.13
N PHE A 57 5.10 -4.88 0.31
CA PHE A 57 4.12 -4.09 -0.44
C PHE A 57 4.15 -2.61 -0.05
N ARG A 58 4.20 -2.29 1.26
CA ARG A 58 4.29 -0.89 1.73
C ARG A 58 5.53 -0.18 1.16
N LYS A 59 6.69 -0.82 1.28
CA LYS A 59 7.97 -0.36 0.71
C LYS A 59 7.93 -0.19 -0.80
N MET A 60 7.33 -1.14 -1.52
CA MET A 60 7.13 -1.06 -2.96
C MET A 60 6.23 0.12 -3.36
N PHE A 61 5.10 0.32 -2.66
CA PHE A 61 4.16 1.38 -2.95
C PHE A 61 4.79 2.77 -2.73
N LEU A 62 5.47 2.99 -1.60
CA LEU A 62 6.22 4.21 -1.33
C LEU A 62 7.31 4.47 -2.36
N ARG A 63 8.03 3.42 -2.79
CA ARG A 63 9.05 3.55 -3.84
C ARG A 63 8.46 4.04 -5.14
N ILE A 64 7.33 3.46 -5.59
CA ILE A 64 6.63 3.91 -6.80
C ILE A 64 6.17 5.37 -6.65
N LEU A 65 5.67 5.75 -5.47
CA LEU A 65 5.23 7.12 -5.21
C LEU A 65 6.39 8.12 -5.29
N ILE A 66 7.54 7.81 -4.68
CA ILE A 66 8.78 8.61 -4.77
C ILE A 66 9.28 8.70 -6.22
N ASP A 67 9.38 7.57 -6.93
CA ASP A 67 9.81 7.53 -8.33
C ASP A 67 8.88 8.37 -9.23
N THR A 68 7.60 8.49 -8.87
CA THR A 68 6.61 9.29 -9.61
C THR A 68 6.73 10.79 -9.32
N VAL A 69 6.94 11.18 -8.05
CA VAL A 69 7.21 12.58 -7.65
C VAL A 69 8.50 13.08 -8.29
N GLU A 70 9.56 12.26 -8.26
CA GLU A 70 10.85 12.55 -8.89
C GLU A 70 10.70 12.72 -10.42
N TYR A 71 9.95 11.84 -11.08
CA TYR A 71 9.68 11.92 -12.52
C TYR A 71 8.92 13.20 -12.90
N GLN A 72 7.95 13.63 -12.09
CA GLN A 72 7.21 14.87 -12.28
C GLN A 72 8.02 16.12 -11.89
N LYS A 73 9.17 15.96 -11.23
CA LYS A 73 10.02 17.04 -10.69
C LYS A 73 9.31 17.92 -9.65
N GLU A 74 8.40 17.33 -8.91
CA GLU A 74 7.69 17.97 -7.79
C GLU A 74 8.52 17.89 -6.50
N GLU A 75 8.26 18.81 -5.56
CA GLU A 75 8.90 18.78 -4.24
C GLU A 75 8.34 17.65 -3.37
N PHE A 76 9.21 16.94 -2.65
CA PHE A 76 8.79 15.90 -1.72
C PHE A 76 8.17 16.49 -0.45
N SER A 77 6.99 15.98 -0.07
CA SER A 77 6.43 16.20 1.27
C SER A 77 7.34 15.58 2.33
N GLU A 78 7.59 16.31 3.42
CA GLU A 78 8.29 15.79 4.60
C GLU A 78 7.66 14.48 5.11
N LYS A 79 6.33 14.38 5.07
CA LYS A 79 5.61 13.16 5.49
C LYS A 79 5.88 11.96 4.58
N LEU A 80 6.10 12.17 3.29
CA LEU A 80 6.44 11.10 2.34
C LEU A 80 7.85 10.58 2.60
N LEU A 81 8.80 11.48 2.88
CA LEU A 81 10.17 11.11 3.20
C LEU A 81 10.25 10.37 4.54
N ASN A 82 9.57 10.88 5.58
CA ASN A 82 9.53 10.26 6.90
C ASN A 82 8.91 8.85 6.85
N GLU A 83 7.74 8.68 6.21
CA GLU A 83 7.11 7.35 6.08
C GLU A 83 7.99 6.36 5.31
N TYR A 84 8.73 6.83 4.30
CA TYR A 84 9.68 6.00 3.57
C TYR A 84 10.93 5.65 4.39
N THR A 85 11.49 6.57 5.17
CA THR A 85 12.64 6.26 6.05
C THR A 85 12.24 5.35 7.21
N GLU A 86 11.07 5.54 7.81
CA GLU A 86 10.49 4.64 8.81
C GLU A 86 10.27 3.23 8.21
N THR A 87 9.69 3.15 7.01
CA THR A 87 9.58 1.89 6.27
C THR A 87 10.95 1.29 5.92
N LEU A 88 11.99 2.07 5.63
CA LEU A 88 13.33 1.50 5.41
C LEU A 88 14.02 1.02 6.70
N SER A 89 13.58 1.49 7.87
CA SER A 89 14.20 1.20 9.18
C SER A 89 13.69 -0.09 9.83
N ILE A 90 12.54 -0.62 9.39
CA ILE A 90 12.01 -1.91 9.84
C ILE A 90 12.85 -3.03 9.20
N SER A 91 13.47 -3.89 10.02
CA SER A 91 14.25 -5.01 9.49
C SER A 91 13.34 -6.14 9.00
N GLN A 92 13.84 -7.01 8.11
CA GLN A 92 13.08 -8.17 7.64
C GLN A 92 12.82 -9.19 8.76
N ASP A 93 13.66 -9.22 9.81
CA ASP A 93 13.48 -10.09 10.97
C ASP A 93 12.40 -9.56 11.94
N ASP A 94 12.10 -8.25 11.90
CA ASP A 94 10.96 -7.64 12.62
C ASP A 94 9.62 -7.84 11.88
N GLU A 95 9.65 -8.27 10.60
CA GLU A 95 8.45 -8.54 9.82
C GLU A 95 7.78 -9.85 10.29
N LYS A 96 6.72 -9.70 11.10
CA LYS A 96 5.83 -10.82 11.42
C LYS A 96 5.28 -11.42 10.10
N ASN A 97 5.23 -12.74 10.00
CA ASN A 97 4.59 -13.51 8.91
C ASN A 97 3.06 -13.28 8.77
N ILE A 98 2.53 -12.22 9.37
CA ILE A 98 1.12 -11.86 9.41
C ILE A 98 0.95 -10.53 8.69
N SER A 99 0.17 -10.54 7.62
CA SER A 99 -0.22 -9.36 6.85
C SER A 99 -1.73 -9.31 6.68
N TYR A 100 -2.25 -8.17 6.25
CA TYR A 100 -3.70 -7.98 6.10
C TYR A 100 -4.08 -7.38 4.75
N ASN A 101 -5.12 -7.95 4.14
CA ASN A 101 -5.74 -7.46 2.91
C ASN A 101 -7.16 -7.00 3.23
N SER A 102 -7.51 -5.78 2.83
CA SER A 102 -8.79 -5.13 3.14
C SER A 102 -9.60 -4.82 1.88
N TYR A 103 -10.89 -5.16 1.91
CA TYR A 103 -11.82 -5.01 0.79
C TYR A 103 -13.00 -4.14 1.21
N ILE A 104 -13.19 -3.01 0.51
CA ILE A 104 -14.35 -2.12 0.70
C ILE A 104 -15.52 -2.70 -0.08
N ILE A 105 -16.53 -3.24 0.61
CA ILE A 105 -17.78 -3.73 -0.01
C ILE A 105 -18.74 -2.57 -0.25
N ASN A 106 -18.89 -1.69 0.74
CA ASN A 106 -19.61 -0.43 0.64
C ASN A 106 -18.95 0.60 1.60
N PRO A 107 -19.30 1.89 1.56
CA PRO A 107 -18.63 2.91 2.37
C PRO A 107 -18.64 2.66 3.89
N ASN A 108 -19.58 1.84 4.38
CA ASN A 108 -19.76 1.53 5.80
C ASN A 108 -19.32 0.09 6.15
N CYS A 109 -18.79 -0.66 5.18
CA CYS A 109 -18.47 -2.09 5.32
C CYS A 109 -17.13 -2.42 4.64
N VAL A 110 -16.12 -2.66 5.47
CA VAL A 110 -14.80 -3.14 5.07
C VAL A 110 -14.59 -4.53 5.68
N ILE A 111 -14.20 -5.50 4.85
CA ILE A 111 -13.74 -6.82 5.31
C ILE A 111 -12.23 -6.82 5.27
N THR A 112 -11.59 -7.16 6.39
CA THR A 112 -10.14 -7.35 6.47
C THR A 112 -9.83 -8.83 6.70
N LEU A 113 -9.05 -9.41 5.79
CA LEU A 113 -8.55 -10.77 5.88
C LEU A 113 -7.17 -10.78 6.53
N HIS A 114 -6.95 -11.75 7.42
CA HIS A 114 -5.64 -12.03 8.02
C HIS A 114 -4.93 -13.09 7.16
N GLU A 115 -3.86 -12.69 6.49
CA GLU A 115 -3.04 -13.59 5.68
C GLU A 115 -1.77 -13.95 6.45
N ASN A 116 -1.51 -15.26 6.54
CA ASN A 116 -0.29 -15.79 7.13
C ASN A 116 0.58 -16.37 6.02
N THR A 117 1.80 -15.85 5.87
CA THR A 117 2.77 -16.30 4.86
C THR A 117 3.56 -17.55 5.27
N CYS A 118 3.27 -18.14 6.45
CA CYS A 118 3.83 -19.43 6.84
C CYS A 118 3.61 -20.49 5.76
N PHE A 119 4.72 -20.89 5.12
CA PHE A 119 4.74 -21.94 4.10
C PHE A 119 4.14 -23.24 4.65
N VAL A 120 3.03 -23.70 4.07
CA VAL A 120 2.40 -24.97 4.45
C VAL A 120 3.26 -26.12 3.94
N ALA A 121 4.25 -26.51 4.74
CA ALA A 121 5.08 -27.67 4.47
C ALA A 121 4.22 -28.95 4.53
N LYS A 122 3.98 -29.53 3.34
CA LYS A 122 3.24 -30.77 3.04
C LYS A 122 1.71 -30.66 3.08
N SER A 123 1.13 -30.88 1.90
CA SER A 123 -0.25 -31.32 1.61
C SER A 123 -1.40 -30.52 2.24
N THR A 124 -2.00 -29.64 1.44
CA THR A 124 -3.42 -29.28 1.57
C THR A 124 -4.23 -30.15 0.62
N SER A 125 -5.07 -31.05 1.15
CA SER A 125 -6.08 -31.76 0.36
C SER A 125 -7.00 -30.74 -0.33
N GLY A 126 -7.35 -30.99 -1.59
CA GLY A 126 -7.96 -29.97 -2.45
C GLY A 126 -9.27 -29.39 -1.88
N LEU A 127 -9.37 -28.06 -1.92
CA LEU A 127 -10.65 -27.37 -1.80
C LEU A 127 -11.44 -27.66 -3.07
N GLN A 128 -12.47 -28.50 -2.98
CA GLN A 128 -13.40 -28.75 -4.09
C GLN A 128 -14.67 -27.94 -3.84
N THR A 129 -15.01 -27.08 -4.81
CA THR A 129 -16.26 -26.32 -4.89
C THR A 129 -17.38 -27.15 -5.52
#